data_AF-A0A2M8A7Q5-F1
#
_entry.id   AF-A0A2M8A7Q5-F1
#
_cell.length_a   1.000
_cell.length_b   1.000
_cell.length_c   1.000
_cell.angle_alpha   90.00
_cell.angle_beta   90.00
_cell.angle_gamma   90.00
#
_symmetry.space_group_name_H-M   'P 1'
#
loop_
_entity.id
_entity.type
_entity.pdbx_description
1 polymer ?
#
loop_
_entity_poly.entity_id
_entity_poly.type
_entity_poly.pdbx_seq_one_letter_code
_entity_poly.pdbx_strand_id
1 'polypeptide(L)'
;MLRRTLKKYDISATSYLGLVLLHVFIGLAIFTFEGFSKLYYFAFLGFFLYLILKNKNKNHEVLYACAYVVGSEVFLRMTGGAVFYEAAKYEVMAFCMIGMLYEGFSKDGVGFFIYLLLLAPGILVSSETLGFDTNIRTAIAFNLSGPVTLGVAALYAYKKKVTRFQLT
;
A
#
# COMPACT_ATOMS: atom_id res chain seq x y z
N MET A 1 -26.04 18.68 -14.51
CA MET A 1 -25.72 17.26 -14.24
C MET A 1 -24.71 17.10 -13.10
N LEU A 2 -23.59 17.83 -13.10
CA LEU A 2 -22.54 17.80 -12.05
C LEU A 2 -23.01 18.08 -10.60
N ARG A 3 -23.99 18.97 -10.39
CA ARG A 3 -24.49 19.29 -9.03
C ARG A 3 -25.23 18.14 -8.34
N ARG A 4 -25.80 17.20 -9.10
CA ARG A 4 -26.53 16.04 -8.53
C ARG A 4 -25.58 14.94 -8.04
N THR A 5 -24.41 14.79 -8.65
CA THR A 5 -23.37 13.84 -8.22
C THR A 5 -22.64 14.30 -6.96
N LEU A 6 -22.39 15.61 -6.80
CA LEU A 6 -21.72 16.15 -5.61
C LEU A 6 -22.54 15.97 -4.32
N LYS A 7 -23.88 16.09 -4.38
CA LYS A 7 -24.76 15.86 -3.22
C LYS A 7 -24.77 14.40 -2.75
N LYS A 8 -24.40 13.44 -3.62
CA LYS A 8 -24.36 12.01 -3.26
C LYS A 8 -23.16 11.65 -2.37
N TYR A 9 -22.13 12.49 -2.36
CA TYR A 9 -20.87 12.26 -1.66
C TYR A 9 -20.59 13.28 -0.56
N ASP A 10 -21.59 14.08 -0.22
CA ASP A 10 -21.54 14.94 0.95
C ASP A 10 -21.68 14.04 2.20
N ILE A 11 -20.55 13.63 2.76
CA ILE A 11 -20.51 12.93 4.04
C ILE A 11 -21.05 13.92 5.07
N SER A 12 -22.27 13.69 5.58
CA SER A 12 -22.82 14.58 6.61
C SER A 12 -21.84 14.65 7.79
N ALA A 13 -21.72 15.82 8.44
CA ALA A 13 -20.81 16.00 9.57
C ALA A 13 -21.00 14.92 10.66
N THR A 14 -22.23 14.43 10.83
CA THR A 14 -22.57 13.31 11.71
C THR A 14 -21.95 11.96 11.30
N SER A 15 -21.90 11.66 10.00
CA SER A 15 -21.24 10.48 9.44
C SER A 15 -19.73 10.55 9.60
N TYR A 16 -19.13 11.72 9.34
CA TYR A 16 -17.70 11.92 9.53
C TYR A 16 -17.27 11.76 11.00
N LEU A 17 -18.01 12.39 11.93
CA LEU A 17 -17.78 12.21 13.36
C LEU A 17 -17.90 10.75 13.78
N GLY A 18 -18.87 10.01 13.22
CA GLY A 18 -19.01 8.58 13.45
C GLY A 18 -17.77 7.77 13.02
N LEU A 19 -17.19 8.07 11.85
CA LEU A 19 -15.96 7.42 11.37
C LEU A 19 -14.75 7.73 12.23
N VAL A 20 -14.63 8.97 12.73
CA VAL A 20 -13.56 9.37 13.65
C VAL A 20 -13.72 8.62 14.98
N LEU A 21 -14.93 8.59 15.55
CA LEU A 21 -15.21 7.86 16.79
C LEU A 21 -14.94 6.35 16.64
N LEU A 22 -15.26 5.76 15.48
CA LEU A 22 -14.91 4.37 15.17
C LEU A 22 -13.39 4.14 15.19
N HIS A 23 -12.60 5.05 14.59
CA HIS A 23 -11.14 4.94 14.63
C HIS A 23 -10.59 5.05 16.05
N VAL A 24 -11.13 5.96 16.87
CA VAL A 24 -10.74 6.10 18.28
C VAL A 24 -11.07 4.81 19.05
N PHE A 25 -12.25 4.23 18.82
CA PHE A 25 -12.65 2.97 19.44
C PHE A 25 -11.73 1.81 19.05
N ILE A 26 -11.38 1.68 17.76
CA ILE A 26 -10.43 0.67 17.28
C ILE A 26 -9.06 0.86 17.95
N GLY A 27 -8.59 2.11 18.06
CA GLY A 27 -7.35 2.43 18.74
C GLY A 27 -7.36 2.01 20.22
N LEU A 28 -8.45 2.30 20.94
CA LEU A 28 -8.66 1.87 22.33
C LEU A 28 -8.71 0.34 22.46
N ALA A 29 -9.42 -0.35 21.56
CA ALA A 29 -9.50 -1.80 21.58
C ALA A 29 -8.12 -2.43 21.40
N ILE A 30 -7.34 -1.95 20.42
CA ILE A 30 -5.98 -2.44 20.17
C ILE A 30 -5.04 -2.12 21.33
N PHE A 31 -5.19 -0.96 21.98
CA PHE A 31 -4.44 -0.61 23.18
C PHE A 31 -4.71 -1.59 24.34
N THR A 32 -5.96 -2.05 24.51
CA THR A 32 -6.30 -3.02 25.56
C THR A 32 -5.85 -4.45 25.26
N PHE A 33 -5.83 -4.85 23.99
CA PHE A 33 -5.46 -6.20 23.58
C PHE A 33 -4.73 -6.18 22.23
N GLU A 34 -3.42 -6.43 22.29
CA GLU A 34 -2.51 -6.39 21.13
C GLU A 34 -2.94 -7.34 20.00
N GLY A 35 -3.58 -8.47 20.33
CA GLY A 35 -4.08 -9.44 19.35
C GLY A 35 -5.11 -8.84 18.38
N PHE A 36 -5.82 -7.76 18.76
CA PHE A 36 -6.71 -7.06 17.83
C PHE A 36 -5.97 -6.33 16.73
N SER A 37 -4.70 -5.98 16.90
CA SER A 37 -3.90 -5.34 15.85
C SER A 37 -3.70 -6.28 14.66
N LYS A 38 -3.41 -7.56 14.91
CA LYS A 38 -3.30 -8.59 13.88
C LYS A 38 -4.64 -8.85 13.20
N LEU A 39 -5.73 -8.90 13.96
CA LEU A 39 -7.06 -9.05 13.40
C LEU A 39 -7.42 -7.87 12.49
N TYR A 40 -7.16 -6.65 12.93
CA TYR A 40 -7.33 -5.43 12.15
C TYR A 40 -6.53 -5.49 10.84
N TYR A 41 -5.26 -5.90 10.92
CA TYR A 41 -4.40 -6.09 9.77
C TYR A 41 -4.99 -7.04 8.72
N PHE A 42 -5.32 -8.27 9.11
CA PHE A 42 -5.90 -9.25 8.18
C PHE A 42 -7.29 -8.82 7.69
N ALA A 43 -8.07 -8.11 8.50
CA ALA A 43 -9.39 -7.62 8.12
C ALA A 43 -9.31 -6.60 6.97
N PHE A 44 -8.45 -5.57 7.08
CA PHE A 44 -8.33 -4.61 5.98
C PHE A 44 -7.67 -5.24 4.75
N LEU A 45 -6.69 -6.13 4.94
CA LEU A 45 -6.03 -6.82 3.83
C LEU A 45 -7.04 -7.64 3.02
N GLY A 46 -7.86 -8.45 3.70
CA GLY A 46 -8.93 -9.23 3.06
C GLY A 46 -10.00 -8.35 2.42
N PHE A 47 -10.38 -7.25 3.07
CA PHE A 47 -11.35 -6.29 2.54
C PHE A 47 -10.88 -5.65 1.22
N PHE A 48 -9.66 -5.12 1.17
CA PHE A 48 -9.13 -4.52 -0.06
C PHE A 48 -8.91 -5.56 -1.15
N LEU A 49 -8.41 -6.75 -0.81
CA LEU A 49 -8.26 -7.83 -1.79
C LEU A 49 -9.61 -8.21 -2.40
N TYR A 50 -10.65 -8.38 -1.57
CA TYR A 50 -12.01 -8.65 -2.04
C TYR A 50 -12.52 -7.55 -2.99
N LEU A 51 -12.34 -6.27 -2.63
CA LEU A 51 -12.77 -5.14 -3.46
C LEU A 51 -12.05 -5.11 -4.81
N ILE A 52 -10.72 -5.29 -4.80
CA ILE A 52 -9.90 -5.30 -6.02
C ILE A 52 -10.34 -6.43 -6.96
N LEU A 53 -10.53 -7.64 -6.44
CA LEU A 53 -10.95 -8.80 -7.22
C LEU A 53 -12.38 -8.63 -7.78
N LYS A 54 -13.30 -8.13 -6.95
CA LYS A 54 -14.71 -7.92 -7.33
C LYS A 54 -14.85 -6.87 -8.43
N ASN A 55 -14.21 -5.72 -8.25
CA ASN A 55 -14.36 -4.59 -9.15
C ASN A 55 -13.33 -4.60 -10.30
N LYS A 56 -12.36 -5.52 -10.26
CA LYS A 56 -11.25 -5.63 -11.23
C LYS A 56 -10.50 -4.30 -11.39
N ASN A 57 -10.29 -3.61 -10.27
CA ASN A 57 -9.59 -2.33 -10.17
C ASN A 57 -10.18 -1.16 -11.01
N LYS A 58 -11.43 -1.25 -11.48
CA LYS A 58 -12.07 -0.24 -12.36
C LYS A 58 -12.21 1.16 -11.75
N ASN A 59 -12.17 1.29 -10.42
CA ASN A 59 -12.31 2.58 -9.72
C ASN A 59 -11.05 2.96 -8.95
N HIS A 60 -9.89 2.40 -9.33
CA HIS A 60 -8.62 2.60 -8.63
C HIS A 60 -8.59 2.04 -7.20
N GLU A 61 -9.28 0.93 -6.96
CA GLU A 61 -9.29 0.22 -5.67
C GLU A 61 -7.87 -0.08 -5.17
N VAL A 62 -6.93 -0.38 -6.07
CA VAL A 62 -5.52 -0.62 -5.71
C VAL A 62 -4.85 0.65 -5.17
N LEU A 63 -5.11 1.83 -5.74
CA LEU A 63 -4.54 3.08 -5.22
C LEU A 63 -5.05 3.39 -3.80
N TYR A 64 -6.35 3.16 -3.55
CA TYR A 64 -6.91 3.31 -2.21
C TYR A 64 -6.34 2.30 -1.22
N ALA A 65 -6.18 1.03 -1.63
CA ALA A 65 -5.57 0.00 -0.81
C ALA A 65 -4.13 0.38 -0.44
N CYS A 66 -3.31 0.82 -1.40
CA CYS A 66 -1.95 1.25 -1.15
C CYS A 66 -1.90 2.47 -0.21
N ALA A 67 -2.76 3.47 -0.42
CA ALA A 67 -2.83 4.65 0.45
C ALA A 67 -3.19 4.27 1.90
N TYR A 68 -4.13 3.33 2.07
CA TYR A 68 -4.51 2.84 3.39
C TYR A 68 -3.39 2.04 4.06
N VAL A 69 -2.74 1.12 3.33
CA VAL A 69 -1.60 0.34 3.83
C VAL A 69 -0.51 1.27 4.34
N VAL A 70 -0.08 2.26 3.53
CA VAL A 70 0.96 3.22 3.91
C VAL A 70 0.53 4.08 5.12
N GLY A 71 -0.74 4.53 5.16
CA GLY A 71 -1.26 5.28 6.30
C GLY A 71 -1.32 4.45 7.59
N SER A 72 -1.63 3.16 7.49
CA SER A 72 -1.72 2.24 8.62
C SER A 72 -0.37 1.66 9.06
N GLU A 73 0.66 1.74 8.21
CA GLU A 73 1.96 1.10 8.43
C GLU A 73 2.56 1.47 9.78
N VAL A 74 2.66 2.77 10.08
CA VAL A 74 3.27 3.25 11.33
C VAL A 74 2.50 2.71 12.54
N PHE A 75 1.17 2.72 12.48
CA PHE A 75 0.32 2.20 13.54
C PHE A 75 0.52 0.69 13.75
N LEU A 76 0.57 -0.10 12.69
CA LEU A 76 0.80 -1.55 12.76
C LEU A 76 2.19 -1.90 13.30
N ARG A 77 3.21 -1.08 12.97
CA ARG A 77 4.58 -1.26 13.46
C ARG A 77 4.71 -0.91 14.94
N MET A 78 3.99 0.11 15.40
CA MET A 78 3.97 0.49 16.82
C MET A 78 3.20 -0.51 17.70
N THR A 79 2.22 -1.22 17.13
CA THR A 79 1.33 -2.13 17.86
C THR A 79 1.68 -3.61 17.70
N GLY A 80 2.78 -3.95 17.01
CA GLY A 80 3.15 -5.36 16.75
C GLY A 80 2.17 -6.12 15.85
N GLY A 81 1.26 -5.40 15.16
CA GLY A 81 0.23 -5.99 14.31
C GLY A 81 0.74 -6.48 12.95
N ALA A 82 1.85 -5.92 12.46
CA ALA A 82 2.47 -6.33 11.21
C ALA A 82 3.06 -7.75 11.32
N VAL A 83 2.80 -8.60 10.32
CA VAL A 83 3.29 -10.00 10.30
C VAL A 83 4.83 -10.06 10.22
N PHE A 84 5.43 -9.12 9.49
CA PHE A 84 6.87 -8.90 9.41
C PHE A 84 7.15 -7.41 9.26
N TYR A 85 8.38 -7.00 9.57
CA TYR A 85 8.81 -5.60 9.58
C TYR A 85 8.60 -4.88 8.24
N GLU A 86 8.67 -5.64 7.15
CA GLU A 86 8.55 -5.16 5.76
C GLU A 86 7.17 -5.42 5.13
N ALA A 87 6.18 -5.86 5.93
CA ALA A 87 4.88 -6.31 5.43
C ALA A 87 4.16 -5.29 4.53
N ALA A 88 4.04 -4.05 4.98
CA ALA A 88 3.38 -2.99 4.23
C ALA A 88 4.00 -2.78 2.83
N LYS A 89 5.33 -2.88 2.72
CA LYS A 89 6.06 -2.73 1.45
C LYS A 89 5.70 -3.85 0.48
N TYR A 90 5.72 -5.09 0.96
CA TYR A 90 5.33 -6.25 0.17
C TYR A 90 3.86 -6.23 -0.24
N GLU A 91 2.97 -5.74 0.62
CA GLU A 91 1.55 -5.56 0.30
C GLU A 91 1.31 -4.54 -0.80
N VAL A 92 1.96 -3.37 -0.71
CA VAL A 92 1.87 -2.35 -1.75
C VAL A 92 2.35 -2.92 -3.09
N MET A 93 3.47 -3.64 -3.11
CA MET A 93 3.93 -4.32 -4.32
C MET A 93 2.89 -5.33 -4.83
N ALA A 94 2.32 -6.17 -3.96
CA ALA A 94 1.32 -7.15 -4.34
C ALA A 94 0.07 -6.51 -4.94
N PHE A 95 -0.49 -5.47 -4.30
CA PHE A 95 -1.66 -4.77 -4.83
C PHE A 95 -1.37 -4.06 -6.14
N CYS A 96 -0.22 -3.39 -6.28
CA CYS A 96 0.20 -2.78 -7.55
C CYS A 96 0.35 -3.82 -8.66
N MET A 97 0.94 -4.98 -8.37
CA MET A 97 1.03 -6.09 -9.33
C MET A 97 -0.35 -6.57 -9.77
N ILE A 98 -1.28 -6.81 -8.84
CA ILE A 98 -2.67 -7.17 -9.17
C ILE A 98 -3.34 -6.08 -10.01
N GLY A 99 -3.12 -4.81 -9.69
CA GLY A 99 -3.64 -3.68 -10.47
C GLY A 99 -3.11 -3.66 -11.90
N MET A 100 -1.82 -3.95 -12.09
CA MET A 100 -1.22 -4.08 -13.42
C MET A 100 -1.76 -5.28 -14.20
N LEU A 101 -2.15 -6.38 -13.55
CA LEU A 101 -2.79 -7.51 -14.24
C LEU A 101 -4.17 -7.14 -14.83
N TYR A 102 -4.92 -6.24 -14.18
CA TYR A 102 -6.24 -5.83 -14.66
C TYR A 102 -6.22 -4.68 -15.67
N GLU A 103 -5.39 -3.66 -15.45
CA GLU A 103 -5.39 -2.44 -16.26
C GLU A 103 -4.15 -2.28 -17.14
N GLY A 104 -3.16 -3.17 -17.01
CA GLY A 104 -1.83 -3.01 -17.59
C GLY A 104 -0.96 -1.99 -16.83
N PHE A 105 0.24 -1.76 -17.35
CA PHE A 105 1.13 -0.70 -16.91
C PHE A 105 1.21 0.41 -17.98
N SER A 106 1.56 1.62 -17.56
CA SER A 106 1.69 2.76 -18.46
C SER A 106 2.85 2.57 -19.44
N LYS A 107 2.61 2.72 -20.75
CA LYS A 107 3.67 2.65 -21.79
C LYS A 107 4.74 3.73 -21.61
N ASP A 108 4.38 4.85 -21.01
CA ASP A 108 5.33 5.92 -20.70
C ASP A 108 6.12 5.64 -19.41
N GLY A 109 5.74 4.60 -18.65
CA GLY A 109 6.37 4.18 -17.40
C GLY A 109 7.65 3.36 -17.59
N VAL A 110 8.12 3.17 -18.83
CA VAL A 110 9.33 2.38 -19.14
C VAL A 110 10.56 2.84 -18.36
N GLY A 111 10.66 4.14 -18.03
CA GLY A 111 11.74 4.65 -17.16
C GLY A 111 11.79 3.98 -15.78
N PHE A 112 10.63 3.66 -15.18
CA PHE A 112 10.57 2.94 -13.90
C PHE A 112 10.94 1.47 -14.04
N PHE A 113 10.68 0.87 -15.20
CA PHE A 113 11.14 -0.47 -15.51
C PHE A 113 12.67 -0.52 -15.64
N ILE A 114 13.27 0.46 -16.33
CA ILE A 114 14.74 0.60 -16.41
C ILE A 114 15.34 0.84 -15.02
N TYR A 115 14.71 1.68 -14.19
CA TYR A 115 15.09 1.88 -12.79
C TYR A 115 15.11 0.56 -12.02
N LEU A 116 14.07 -0.28 -12.14
CA LEU A 116 14.03 -1.60 -11.49
C LEU A 116 15.14 -2.53 -12.01
N LEU A 117 15.47 -2.49 -13.30
CA LEU A 117 16.59 -3.26 -13.85
C LEU A 117 17.95 -2.76 -13.30
N LEU A 118 18.12 -1.46 -13.13
CA LEU A 118 19.33 -0.85 -12.58
C LEU A 118 19.54 -1.16 -11.09
N LEU A 119 18.53 -1.69 -10.39
CA LEU A 119 18.72 -2.21 -9.03
C LEU A 119 19.54 -3.51 -9.02
N ALA A 120 19.51 -4.32 -10.08
CA ALA A 120 20.27 -5.57 -10.16
C ALA A 120 21.79 -5.37 -9.99
N PRO A 121 22.47 -4.44 -10.71
CA PRO A 121 23.88 -4.17 -10.45
C PRO A 121 24.12 -3.56 -9.06
N GLY A 122 23.15 -2.82 -8.50
CA GLY A 122 23.22 -2.32 -7.13
C GLY A 122 23.28 -3.44 -6.07
N ILE A 123 22.60 -4.56 -6.32
CA ILE A 123 22.66 -5.75 -5.46
C ILE A 123 24.07 -6.34 -5.48
N LEU A 124 24.70 -6.44 -6.66
CA LEU A 124 26.06 -6.99 -6.80
C LEU A 124 27.10 -6.14 -6.07
N VAL A 125 27.00 -4.81 -6.17
CA VAL A 125 27.90 -3.90 -5.43
C VAL A 125 27.65 -4.01 -3.92
N SER A 126 26.40 -4.18 -3.50
CA SER A 126 26.05 -4.34 -2.09
C SER A 126 26.60 -5.66 -1.51
N SER A 127 26.56 -6.76 -2.27
CA SER A 127 27.08 -8.04 -1.78
C SER A 127 28.59 -8.04 -1.52
N GLU A 128 29.36 -7.27 -2.28
CA GLU A 128 30.81 -7.15 -2.09
C GLU A 128 31.20 -6.23 -0.92
N THR A 129 30.30 -5.31 -0.52
CA THR A 129 30.57 -4.30 0.52
C THR A 129 30.04 -4.67 1.89
N LEU A 130 29.03 -5.54 1.98
CA LEU A 130 28.55 -6.08 3.25
C LEU A 130 29.49 -7.18 3.76
N GLY A 131 30.13 -6.94 4.91
CA GLY A 131 31.09 -7.85 5.51
C GLY A 131 30.54 -9.26 5.81
N PHE A 132 31.45 -10.24 5.80
CA PHE A 132 31.19 -11.69 5.89
C PHE A 132 30.42 -12.17 7.13
N ASP A 133 30.34 -11.38 8.21
CA ASP A 133 29.59 -11.70 9.43
C ASP A 133 28.10 -11.33 9.38
N THR A 134 27.66 -10.61 8.34
CA THR A 134 26.26 -10.19 8.21
C THR A 134 25.46 -11.28 7.48
N ASN A 135 24.19 -11.48 7.82
CA ASN A 135 23.29 -12.27 6.98
C ASN A 135 23.01 -11.50 5.68
N ILE A 136 23.92 -11.64 4.70
CA ILE A 136 23.96 -10.90 3.43
C ILE A 136 22.59 -10.89 2.76
N ARG A 137 21.89 -12.04 2.73
CA ARG A 137 20.55 -12.17 2.15
C ARG A 137 19.52 -11.25 2.83
N THR A 138 19.51 -11.22 4.15
CA THR A 138 18.53 -10.42 4.92
C THR A 138 18.82 -8.94 4.78
N ALA A 139 20.09 -8.56 4.83
CA ALA A 139 20.49 -7.17 4.69
C ALA A 139 20.24 -6.63 3.26
N ILE A 140 20.49 -7.43 2.22
CA ILE A 140 20.15 -7.06 0.84
C ILE A 140 18.63 -6.92 0.69
N ALA A 141 17.85 -7.92 1.14
CA ALA A 141 16.39 -7.87 1.03
C ALA A 141 15.79 -6.65 1.75
N PHE A 142 16.32 -6.31 2.92
CA PHE A 142 15.91 -5.15 3.70
C PHE A 142 16.20 -3.83 2.95
N ASN A 143 17.43 -3.64 2.51
CA ASN A 143 17.85 -2.41 1.82
C ASN A 143 17.17 -2.24 0.45
N LEU A 144 16.85 -3.34 -0.23
CA LEU A 144 16.26 -3.34 -1.56
C LEU A 144 14.72 -3.20 -1.54
N SER A 145 14.06 -3.62 -0.46
CA SER A 145 12.60 -3.62 -0.33
C SER A 145 11.97 -2.25 -0.61
N GLY A 146 12.55 -1.17 -0.07
CA GLY A 146 12.10 0.21 -0.28
C GLY A 146 12.18 0.65 -1.74
N PRO A 147 13.39 0.67 -2.34
CA PRO A 147 13.58 1.01 -3.75
C PRO A 147 12.68 0.22 -4.71
N VAL A 148 12.55 -1.11 -4.51
CA VAL A 148 11.70 -1.95 -5.37
C VAL A 148 10.23 -1.58 -5.20
N THR A 149 9.76 -1.35 -3.97
CA THR A 149 8.38 -0.93 -3.72
C THR A 149 8.06 0.39 -4.42
N LEU A 150 8.97 1.36 -4.34
CA LEU A 150 8.83 2.63 -5.05
C LEU A 150 8.77 2.42 -6.57
N GLY A 151 9.68 1.61 -7.12
CA GLY A 151 9.70 1.33 -8.56
C GLY A 151 8.43 0.67 -9.06
N VAL A 152 7.92 -0.34 -8.34
CA VAL A 152 6.68 -1.05 -8.67
C VAL A 152 5.47 -0.12 -8.54
N ALA A 153 5.38 0.64 -7.44
CA ALA A 153 4.28 1.58 -7.22
C ALA A 153 4.28 2.69 -8.28
N ALA A 154 5.45 3.22 -8.63
CA ALA A 154 5.61 4.23 -9.67
C ALA A 154 5.24 3.67 -11.06
N LEU A 155 5.71 2.47 -11.41
CA LEU A 155 5.36 1.82 -12.67
C LEU A 155 3.84 1.64 -12.83
N TYR A 156 3.16 1.27 -11.74
CA TYR A 156 1.70 1.16 -11.73
C TYR A 156 1.00 2.54 -11.79
N ALA A 157 1.40 3.50 -10.94
CA ALA A 157 0.70 4.77 -10.77
C ALA A 157 1.04 5.83 -11.84
N TYR A 158 2.10 5.64 -12.62
CA TYR A 158 2.59 6.66 -13.53
C TYR A 158 1.53 7.09 -14.57
N LYS A 159 1.26 8.40 -14.60
CA LYS A 159 0.25 9.03 -15.45
C LYS A 159 -1.17 8.45 -15.30
N LYS A 160 -1.49 7.74 -14.22
CA LYS A 160 -2.89 7.37 -13.93
C LYS A 160 -3.70 8.64 -13.67
N LYS A 161 -4.83 8.75 -14.36
CA LYS A 161 -5.76 9.87 -14.20
C LYS A 161 -6.66 9.60 -13.01
N VAL A 162 -6.53 10.40 -11.96
CA VAL A 162 -7.45 10.39 -10.82
C VAL A 162 -8.33 11.63 -10.91
N THR A 163 -9.64 11.43 -10.84
CA THR A 163 -10.60 12.53 -10.87
C THR A 163 -10.62 13.25 -9.52
N ARG A 164 -10.97 14.54 -9.49
CA ARG A 164 -11.15 15.31 -8.24
C ARG A 164 -12.08 14.62 -7.26
N PHE A 165 -13.09 13.95 -7.80
CA PHE A 165 -14.06 13.20 -7.04
C PHE A 165 -13.47 11.97 -6.32
N GLN A 166 -12.38 11.39 -6.84
CA GLN A 166 -11.68 10.26 -6.24
C GLN A 166 -10.64 10.67 -5.18
N LEU A 167 -10.40 11.97 -5.00
CA LEU A 167 -9.44 12.51 -4.03
C LEU A 167 -10.11 13.03 -2.74
N THR A 168 -11.44 13.06 -2.69
CA THR A 168 -12.25 13.63 -1.60
C THR A 168 -13.22 12.58 -1.11
#